data_AF-A0A1G5I6J6-F1
#
_entry.id   AF-A0A1G5I6J6-F1
#
_cell.length_a   1.000
_cell.length_b   1.000
_cell.length_c   1.000
_cell.angle_alpha   90.00
_cell.angle_beta   90.00
_cell.angle_gamma   90.00
#
_symmetry.space_group_name_H-M   'P 1'
#
loop_
_entity.id
_entity.type
_entity.pdbx_description
1 polymer ?
#
loop_
_entity_poly.entity_id
_entity_poly.type
_entity_poly.pdbx_seq_one_letter_code
_entity_poly.pdbx_strand_id
1 'polypeptide(L)'
;MAKTDKDQLQKRSELIAKAVKRGEKLERTLTKLVAYSDPGSAAESFLKSVQEGLEAIRKGAKSKGAKPAIKRTSDESAKKPTKRKSASKKPVLAEAVPPTDTNVSE
;
A
#
# COMPACT_ATOMS: atom_id res chain seq x y z
N MET A 1 10.03 36.71 -0.90
CA MET A 1 10.20 35.32 -0.40
C MET A 1 9.56 34.38 -1.42
N ALA A 2 10.33 33.57 -2.16
CA ALA A 2 9.82 32.73 -3.27
C ALA A 2 10.47 31.33 -3.33
N LYS A 3 11.07 30.87 -2.22
CA LYS A 3 11.84 29.61 -2.17
C LYS A 3 10.96 28.36 -2.00
N THR A 4 9.76 28.53 -1.45
CA THR A 4 8.86 27.43 -1.06
C THR A 4 8.34 26.59 -2.22
N ASP A 5 8.07 27.16 -3.39
CA ASP A 5 7.49 26.40 -4.51
C ASP A 5 8.50 25.46 -5.19
N LYS A 6 9.76 25.90 -5.32
CA LYS A 6 10.83 25.05 -5.87
C LYS A 6 11.13 23.85 -4.97
N ASP A 7 11.19 24.08 -3.65
CA ASP A 7 11.45 23.03 -2.68
C ASP A 7 10.32 21.99 -2.64
N GLN A 8 9.06 22.43 -2.78
CA GLN A 8 7.90 21.53 -2.83
C GLN A 8 7.87 20.69 -4.11
N LEU A 9 8.23 21.27 -5.25
CA LEU A 9 8.34 20.55 -6.52
C LEU A 9 9.44 19.48 -6.46
N GLN A 10 10.60 19.81 -5.88
CA GLN A 10 11.69 18.85 -5.68
C GLN A 10 11.26 17.70 -4.77
N LYS A 11 10.67 17.99 -3.60
CA LYS A 11 10.15 16.95 -2.69
C LYS A 11 9.13 16.04 -3.36
N ARG A 12 8.20 16.59 -4.17
CA ARG A 12 7.23 15.79 -4.93
C ARG A 12 7.93 14.90 -5.97
N SER A 13 8.92 15.43 -6.68
CA SER A 13 9.67 14.66 -7.69
C SER A 13 10.44 13.49 -7.06
N GLU A 14 11.02 13.68 -5.88
CA GLU A 14 11.70 12.60 -5.14
C GLU A 14 10.72 11.52 -4.67
N LEU A 15 9.54 11.90 -4.20
CA LEU A 15 8.49 10.96 -3.81
C LEU A 15 8.01 10.14 -5.01
N ILE A 16 7.83 10.78 -6.16
CA ILE A 16 7.48 10.09 -7.42
C ILE A 16 8.59 9.11 -7.81
N ALA A 17 9.86 9.52 -7.78
CA ALA A 17 10.97 8.64 -8.10
C ALA A 17 11.05 7.42 -7.16
N LYS A 18 10.83 7.64 -5.86
CA LYS A 18 10.76 6.55 -4.85
C LYS A 18 9.58 5.62 -5.12
N ALA A 19 8.41 6.16 -5.49
CA ALA A 19 7.23 5.36 -5.82
C ALA A 19 7.47 4.49 -7.06
N VAL A 20 8.06 5.06 -8.12
CA VAL A 20 8.43 4.31 -9.33
C VAL A 20 9.42 3.19 -9.00
N LYS A 21 10.50 3.48 -8.26
CA LYS A 21 11.50 2.47 -7.87
C LYS A 21 10.88 1.33 -7.05
N ARG A 22 9.97 1.65 -6.13
CA ARG A 22 9.27 0.63 -5.32
C ARG A 22 8.30 -0.20 -6.18
N GLY A 23 7.56 0.45 -7.08
CA GLY A 23 6.65 -0.26 -7.98
C GLY A 23 7.40 -1.17 -8.96
N GLU A 24 8.54 -0.75 -9.51
CA GLU A 24 9.37 -1.63 -10.37
C GLU A 24 9.88 -2.86 -9.61
N LYS A 25 10.24 -2.70 -8.34
CA LYS A 25 10.61 -3.85 -7.49
C LYS A 25 9.42 -4.79 -7.27
N LEU A 26 8.23 -4.24 -7.05
CA LEU A 26 7.00 -5.01 -6.91
C LEU A 26 6.67 -5.76 -8.20
N GLU A 27 6.71 -5.08 -9.36
CA GLU A 27 6.50 -5.67 -10.67
C GLU A 27 7.41 -6.88 -10.89
N ARG A 28 8.73 -6.73 -10.69
CA ARG A 28 9.69 -7.85 -10.83
C ARG A 28 9.39 -9.02 -9.90
N THR A 29 8.90 -8.74 -8.69
CA THR A 29 8.57 -9.78 -7.71
C THR A 29 7.31 -10.53 -8.14
N LEU A 30 6.29 -9.80 -8.59
CA LEU A 30 5.05 -10.37 -9.10
C LEU A 30 5.27 -11.17 -10.39
N THR A 31 6.10 -10.70 -11.31
CA THR A 31 6.45 -11.47 -12.51
C THR A 31 7.05 -12.83 -12.16
N LYS A 32 7.91 -12.88 -11.14
CA LYS A 32 8.46 -14.16 -10.65
C LYS A 32 7.38 -15.04 -10.05
N LEU A 33 6.48 -14.48 -9.23
CA LEU A 33 5.40 -15.25 -8.61
C LEU A 33 4.39 -15.78 -9.65
N VAL A 34 4.05 -14.98 -10.65
CA VAL A 34 3.17 -15.36 -11.76
C VAL A 34 3.75 -16.55 -12.52
N ALA A 35 5.07 -16.61 -12.70
CA ALA A 35 5.72 -17.75 -13.37
C ALA A 35 5.55 -19.10 -12.63
N TYR A 36 5.21 -19.07 -11.33
CA TYR A 36 4.89 -20.26 -10.53
C TYR A 36 3.40 -20.38 -10.20
N SER A 37 2.57 -19.47 -10.69
CA SER A 37 1.14 -19.46 -10.45
C SER A 37 0.39 -20.06 -11.63
N ASP A 38 -0.83 -20.53 -11.37
CA ASP A 38 -1.71 -20.99 -12.44
C ASP A 38 -2.09 -19.84 -13.39
N PRO A 39 -2.23 -20.11 -14.70
CA PRO A 39 -2.75 -19.14 -15.66
C PRO A 39 -4.11 -18.60 -15.23
N GLY A 40 -4.32 -17.30 -15.34
CA GLY A 40 -5.56 -16.65 -14.90
C GLY A 40 -5.67 -16.44 -13.38
N SER A 41 -4.60 -16.70 -12.62
CA SER A 41 -4.56 -16.39 -11.19
C SER A 41 -4.69 -14.89 -10.91
N ALA A 42 -5.12 -14.56 -9.69
CA ALA A 42 -5.20 -13.17 -9.22
C ALA A 42 -3.82 -12.46 -9.24
N ALA A 43 -2.71 -13.20 -9.26
CA ALA A 43 -1.37 -12.64 -9.38
C ALA A 43 -1.15 -11.99 -10.75
N GLU A 44 -1.70 -12.56 -11.83
CA GLU A 44 -1.59 -12.01 -13.18
C GLU A 44 -2.40 -10.72 -13.34
N SER A 45 -3.64 -10.70 -12.84
CA SER A 45 -4.47 -9.49 -12.87
C SER A 45 -3.86 -8.38 -12.02
N PHE A 46 -3.32 -8.72 -10.85
CA PHE A 46 -2.62 -7.77 -10.00
C PHE A 46 -1.34 -7.24 -10.65
N LEU A 47 -0.55 -8.08 -11.32
CA LEU A 47 0.64 -7.65 -12.08
C LEU A 47 0.26 -6.63 -13.16
N LYS A 48 -0.81 -6.86 -13.92
CA LYS A 48 -1.32 -5.92 -14.93
C LYS A 48 -1.70 -4.57 -14.31
N SER A 49 -2.44 -4.58 -13.19
CA SER A 49 -2.80 -3.34 -12.49
C SER A 49 -1.56 -2.57 -11.97
N VAL A 50 -0.52 -3.28 -11.52
CA VAL A 50 0.75 -2.65 -11.11
C VAL A 50 1.45 -1.99 -12.30
N GLN A 51 1.48 -2.64 -13.46
CA GLN A 51 2.06 -2.10 -14.68
C GLN A 51 1.34 -0.83 -15.15
N GLU A 52 0.01 -0.86 -15.20
CA GLU A 52 -0.82 0.31 -15.54
C GLU A 52 -0.62 1.46 -14.54
N GLY A 53 -0.58 1.15 -13.25
CA GLY A 53 -0.35 2.15 -12.20
C GLY A 53 1.02 2.81 -12.30
N LEU A 54 2.08 2.05 -12.58
CA LEU A 54 3.42 2.57 -12.83
C LEU A 54 3.46 3.48 -14.05
N GLU A 55 2.79 3.08 -15.13
CA GLU A 55 2.69 3.89 -16.34
C GLU A 55 1.95 5.22 -16.08
N ALA A 56 0.85 5.17 -15.32
CA ALA A 56 0.09 6.36 -14.91
C ALA A 56 0.94 7.31 -14.06
N ILE A 57 1.76 6.80 -13.13
CA ILE A 57 2.68 7.63 -12.33
C ILE A 57 3.74 8.28 -13.24
N ARG A 58 4.33 7.52 -14.17
CA ARG A 58 5.35 8.04 -15.10
C ARG A 58 4.77 9.09 -16.06
N LYS A 59 3.54 8.91 -16.55
CA LYS A 59 2.83 9.89 -17.39
C LYS A 59 2.40 11.11 -16.58
N GLY A 60 1.85 10.90 -15.39
CA GLY A 60 1.45 11.97 -14.45
C GLY A 60 2.61 12.85 -14.02
N ALA A 61 3.82 12.30 -13.91
CA ALA A 61 5.05 13.05 -13.66
C ALA A 61 5.46 13.97 -14.83
N LYS A 62 5.03 13.65 -16.06
CA LYS A 62 5.32 14.41 -17.28
C LYS A 62 4.20 15.39 -17.65
N SER A 63 2.95 15.11 -17.27
CA SER A 63 1.81 15.97 -17.56
C SER A 63 1.63 17.03 -16.45
N LYS A 64 1.89 18.30 -16.77
CA LYS A 64 1.39 19.43 -15.99
C LYS A 64 -0.15 19.42 -16.02
N GLY A 65 -0.80 18.77 -15.06
CA GLY A 65 -2.26 18.93 -14.84
C GLY A 65 -3.17 17.70 -14.95
N ALA A 66 -2.67 16.46 -14.86
CA ALA A 66 -3.55 15.31 -14.79
C ALA A 66 -4.20 15.18 -13.40
N LYS A 67 -5.51 15.46 -13.32
CA LYS A 67 -6.36 15.17 -12.15
C LYS A 67 -6.22 13.70 -11.75
N PRO A 68 -6.11 13.35 -10.45
CA PRO A 68 -6.01 11.96 -10.03
C PRO A 68 -7.32 11.23 -10.34
N ALA A 69 -7.34 10.43 -11.40
CA ALA A 69 -8.43 9.51 -11.69
C ALA A 69 -8.26 8.26 -10.80
N ILE A 70 -8.44 8.43 -9.50
CA ILE A 70 -8.69 7.29 -8.60
C ILE A 70 -10.20 7.29 -8.35
N LYS A 71 -10.97 6.76 -9.31
CA LYS A 71 -12.32 6.28 -9.02
C LYS A 71 -12.15 4.97 -8.26
N ARG A 72 -12.12 5.05 -6.92
CA ARG A 72 -12.46 3.90 -6.08
C ARG A 72 -13.93 3.62 -6.34
N THR A 73 -14.24 2.59 -7.13
CA THR A 73 -15.56 1.97 -7.11
C THR A 73 -15.66 1.18 -5.82
N SER A 74 -15.96 1.87 -4.71
CA SER A 74 -16.50 1.24 -3.52
C SER A 74 -18.02 1.20 -3.69
N ASP A 75 -18.49 0.30 -4.54
CA ASP A 75 -19.81 -0.29 -4.38
C ASP A 75 -19.64 -1.37 -3.32
N GLU A 76 -20.05 -1.08 -2.09
CA GLU A 76 -20.88 -1.95 -1.26
C GLU A 76 -21.06 -1.32 0.14
N SER A 77 -22.30 -0.91 0.39
CA SER A 77 -22.92 -0.70 1.71
C SER A 77 -22.56 0.56 2.53
N ALA A 78 -23.51 1.49 2.49
CA ALA A 78 -23.73 2.50 3.50
C ALA A 78 -23.96 1.88 4.89
N LYS A 79 -23.06 2.15 5.85
CA LYS A 79 -23.41 2.18 7.29
C LYS A 79 -22.85 3.44 7.94
N LYS A 80 -23.78 4.29 8.40
CA LYS A 80 -23.58 5.53 9.17
C LYS A 80 -22.52 5.37 10.28
N PRO A 81 -21.67 6.37 10.54
CA PRO A 81 -20.88 6.39 11.75
C PRO A 81 -21.76 6.80 12.94
N THR A 82 -22.17 5.84 13.77
CA THR A 82 -22.70 6.13 15.11
C THR A 82 -21.55 6.50 16.05
N LYS A 83 -21.56 7.76 16.50
CA LYS A 83 -20.70 8.30 17.56
C LYS A 83 -20.82 7.41 18.81
N ARG A 84 -19.78 6.62 19.14
CA ARG A 84 -19.67 6.00 20.47
C ARG A 84 -18.81 6.88 21.37
N LYS A 85 -19.46 7.35 22.43
CA LYS A 85 -18.93 8.15 23.53
C LYS A 85 -17.66 7.54 24.12
N SER A 86 -16.73 8.41 24.43
CA SER A 86 -15.63 8.21 25.38
C SER A 86 -16.14 7.69 26.72
N ALA A 87 -15.56 6.60 27.20
CA ALA A 87 -15.48 6.29 28.62
C ALA A 87 -14.05 5.84 28.93
N SER A 88 -13.49 6.47 29.96
CA SER A 88 -12.10 6.45 30.39
C SER A 88 -11.89 5.42 31.52
N LYS A 89 -10.63 4.98 31.69
CA LYS A 89 -10.03 4.28 32.87
C LYS A 89 -10.29 2.77 32.94
N LYS A 90 -9.34 1.85 33.20
CA LYS A 90 -7.96 1.85 33.74
C LYS A 90 -7.26 0.52 33.28
N PRO A 91 -5.93 0.36 33.44
CA PRO A 91 -5.21 -0.85 33.03
C PRO A 91 -5.26 -1.92 34.12
N VAL A 92 -5.34 -3.21 33.75
CA VAL A 92 -5.13 -4.33 34.67
C VAL A 92 -4.07 -5.26 34.09
N LEU A 93 -3.11 -5.50 34.97
CA LEU A 93 -1.85 -6.23 34.92
C LEU A 93 -2.07 -7.75 34.97
N ALA A 94 -1.06 -8.50 34.51
CA ALA A 94 -0.85 -9.95 34.63
C ALA A 94 -1.74 -10.82 33.71
N GLU A 95 -1.22 -11.79 32.96
CA GLU A 95 -0.27 -12.81 33.40
C GLU A 95 0.60 -13.30 32.24
N ALA A 96 1.90 -13.43 32.50
CA ALA A 96 2.86 -14.02 31.59
C ALA A 96 2.72 -15.55 31.62
N VAL A 97 2.52 -16.18 30.47
CA VAL A 97 2.78 -17.61 30.31
C VAL A 97 3.75 -17.77 29.14
N PRO A 98 5.04 -18.04 29.38
CA PRO A 98 5.96 -18.43 28.32
C PRO A 98 5.69 -19.88 27.89
N PRO A 99 5.75 -20.22 26.59
CA PRO A 99 5.84 -21.62 26.20
C PRO A 99 7.23 -22.14 26.58
N THR A 100 7.28 -23.11 27.50
CA THR A 100 8.47 -23.90 27.79
C THR A 100 8.65 -24.99 26.73
N ASP A 101 9.81 -24.99 26.09
CA ASP A 101 10.42 -26.12 25.37
C ASP A 101 10.84 -27.26 26.34
N THR A 102 11.19 -28.42 25.77
CA THR A 102 11.73 -29.69 26.35
C THR A 102 10.64 -30.73 26.72
N ASN A 103 10.74 -32.05 26.54
CA ASN A 103 11.80 -33.01 26.20
C ASN A 103 11.08 -34.36 25.85
N VAL A 104 11.40 -35.09 24.77
CA VAL A 104 12.12 -36.40 24.69
C VAL A 104 11.74 -37.50 25.72
N SER A 105 11.58 -38.73 25.16
CA SER A 105 11.45 -40.08 25.77
C SER A 105 10.07 -40.44 26.34
N GLU A 106 9.50 -41.64 26.12
CA GLU A 106 10.02 -42.98 25.78
C GLU A 106 8.99 -43.74 24.91
#